data_AF-W0JKV4-F1
#
_entry.id   AF-W0JKV4-F1
#
_cell.length_a   1.000
_cell.length_b   1.000
_cell.length_c   1.000
_cell.angle_alpha   90.00
_cell.angle_beta   90.00
_cell.angle_gamma   90.00
#
_symmetry.space_group_name_H-M   'P 1'
#
loop_
_entity.id
_entity.type
_entity.pdbx_description
1 polymer ?
#
loop_
_entity_poly.entity_id
_entity_poly.type
_entity_poly.pdbx_seq_one_letter_code
_entity_poly.pdbx_strand_id
1 'polypeptide(L)'
;MSNRGRPRVLSISPRVLSSRSLAALQDARDYFDPDLVLIPGPSRAPQADARARHVFDVPVVHPPLANASEPVRRHDIGSHSLFAVPSADALGDAEQALEHRLETAPSIAGVVCDDVTTTVRPTALETDLAHRSALSAALPAGKTTTVLTGGLPAGYDERWRLAADDGAVVGVGVDDGNSQVESTEGTTVGVRIVGIGSREGYGTAGSLSAIAFDAGSDGDIGSDGDPENPDVEVLETLPADEFGLEAVSGIGPKTADKLERRGVASRSDLLETSVETLASMSGIGRQTAVRMHQHATVLESGAPRRLSDETLPAEDRPRPPLCLDIETDGLSPTIIWQIGAYDPATDEYRAFVERSDPTEPGAVLESFCDWLFGVHPDRALLTWNGWRFDYRHLESFLTRHVPRYLDAWDDVAKLDLYGWAVTDENAVLPGRTNALEDVSAALGYEGAATGLDGAQTARAYQRFIRTGTELEWDRHETYCEDDCRAVWYVYEQLQTAEKSTAESRTAPLDERMSTSDSPTTGSQTGLGDF
;
A
#
# COMPACT_ATOMS: atom_id res chain seq x y z
N MET A 1 15.25 10.29 -13.68
CA MET A 1 16.38 10.37 -12.73
C MET A 1 15.76 10.10 -11.37
N SER A 2 15.95 8.91 -10.79
CA SER A 2 15.18 8.49 -9.61
C SER A 2 15.53 9.32 -8.38
N ASN A 3 14.56 9.41 -7.49
CA ASN A 3 14.54 10.11 -6.21
C ASN A 3 15.59 9.54 -5.22
N ARG A 4 16.89 9.66 -5.55
CA ARG A 4 18.04 9.11 -4.80
C ARG A 4 18.31 9.80 -3.45
N GLY A 5 17.32 10.46 -2.87
CA GLY A 5 17.50 11.27 -1.66
C GLY A 5 17.50 10.48 -0.36
N ARG A 6 16.77 9.36 -0.29
CA ARG A 6 16.49 8.63 0.95
C ARG A 6 17.02 7.20 0.88
N PRO A 7 17.76 6.70 1.88
CA PRO A 7 18.14 5.30 1.98
C PRO A 7 16.92 4.37 1.98
N ARG A 8 16.93 3.30 1.18
CA ARG A 8 15.85 2.32 1.05
C ARG A 8 16.26 0.93 1.54
N VAL A 9 15.43 0.33 2.39
CA VAL A 9 15.56 -1.05 2.83
C VAL A 9 14.42 -1.89 2.27
N LEU A 10 14.76 -3.00 1.61
CA LEU A 10 13.80 -3.98 1.14
C LEU A 10 13.68 -5.12 2.17
N SER A 11 12.50 -5.28 2.75
CA SER A 11 12.14 -6.41 3.59
C SER A 11 11.57 -7.55 2.73
N ILE A 12 12.16 -8.74 2.82
CA ILE A 12 11.75 -9.92 2.05
C ILE A 12 11.84 -11.20 2.88
N SER A 13 10.71 -11.89 3.07
CA SER A 13 10.70 -13.09 3.92
C SER A 13 11.49 -14.25 3.30
N PRO A 14 12.06 -15.17 4.11
CA PRO A 14 12.72 -16.39 3.62
C PRO A 14 11.84 -17.23 2.68
N ARG A 15 10.52 -17.22 2.91
CA ARG A 15 9.55 -17.92 2.07
C ARG A 15 9.45 -17.32 0.68
N VAL A 16 9.42 -15.99 0.55
CA VAL A 16 9.44 -15.31 -0.76
C VAL A 16 10.75 -15.64 -1.47
N LEU A 17 11.89 -15.47 -0.81
CA LEU A 17 13.21 -15.78 -1.38
C LEU A 17 13.31 -17.23 -1.87
N SER A 18 12.73 -18.20 -1.16
CA SER A 18 12.79 -19.61 -1.56
C SER A 18 11.79 -19.98 -2.66
N SER A 19 10.63 -19.33 -2.72
CA SER A 19 9.53 -19.70 -3.64
C SER A 19 9.54 -18.95 -4.97
N ARG A 20 10.06 -17.72 -5.01
CA ARG A 20 10.09 -16.91 -6.23
C ARG A 20 11.20 -17.37 -7.17
N SER A 21 11.10 -17.06 -8.45
CA SER A 21 12.16 -17.32 -9.42
C SER A 21 13.30 -16.29 -9.34
N LEU A 22 14.44 -16.57 -9.96
CA LEU A 22 15.56 -15.62 -10.00
C LEU A 22 15.17 -14.32 -10.72
N ALA A 23 14.47 -14.44 -11.86
CA ALA A 23 14.01 -13.31 -12.64
C ALA A 23 13.00 -12.44 -11.88
N ALA A 24 12.11 -13.05 -11.09
CA ALA A 24 11.18 -12.29 -10.23
C ALA A 24 11.93 -11.51 -9.12
N LEU A 25 12.95 -12.11 -8.51
CA LEU A 25 13.75 -11.41 -7.50
C LEU A 25 14.62 -10.30 -8.13
N GLN A 26 15.07 -10.47 -9.37
CA GLN A 26 15.78 -9.43 -10.13
C GLN A 26 14.85 -8.27 -10.51
N ASP A 27 13.63 -8.57 -10.98
CA ASP A 27 12.60 -7.55 -11.24
C ASP A 27 12.28 -6.77 -9.95
N ALA A 28 12.14 -7.45 -8.80
CA ALA A 28 11.95 -6.78 -7.52
C ALA A 28 13.14 -5.90 -7.13
N ARG A 29 14.38 -6.36 -7.32
CA ARG A 29 15.58 -5.55 -7.08
C ARG A 29 15.57 -4.28 -7.93
N ASP A 30 15.29 -4.43 -9.23
CA ASP A 30 15.36 -3.32 -10.18
C ASP A 30 14.21 -2.32 -9.94
N TYR A 31 13.05 -2.80 -9.47
CA TYR A 31 11.91 -1.98 -9.08
C TYR A 31 12.16 -1.19 -7.79
N PHE A 32 12.56 -1.87 -6.71
CA PHE A 32 12.73 -1.22 -5.40
C PHE A 32 14.04 -0.44 -5.27
N ASP A 33 15.06 -0.79 -6.07
CA ASP A 33 16.43 -0.22 -6.02
C ASP A 33 16.96 -0.06 -4.58
N PRO A 34 17.01 -1.15 -3.77
CA PRO A 34 17.28 -1.05 -2.35
C PRO A 34 18.77 -0.82 -2.05
N ASP A 35 19.07 -0.07 -0.98
CA ASP A 35 20.42 0.10 -0.43
C ASP A 35 20.82 -1.04 0.53
N LEU A 36 19.82 -1.76 1.07
CA LEU A 36 20.01 -2.92 1.94
C LEU A 36 18.80 -3.86 1.85
N VAL A 37 19.04 -5.16 1.92
CA VAL A 37 17.99 -6.19 1.94
C VAL A 37 17.93 -6.82 3.32
N LEU A 38 16.77 -6.75 3.94
CA LEU A 38 16.48 -7.37 5.23
C LEU A 38 15.64 -8.63 5.02
N ILE A 39 16.06 -9.72 5.65
CA ILE A 39 15.37 -11.01 5.62
C ILE A 39 14.77 -11.25 7.00
N PRO A 40 13.56 -10.74 7.26
CA PRO A 40 12.91 -10.92 8.55
C PRO A 40 12.50 -12.38 8.79
N GLY A 41 12.62 -12.81 10.04
CA GLY A 41 11.95 -13.99 10.55
C GLY A 41 12.74 -14.66 11.68
N PRO A 42 12.06 -15.27 12.67
CA PRO A 42 12.71 -15.75 13.90
C PRO A 42 13.61 -16.99 13.68
N SER A 43 13.49 -17.65 12.52
CA SER A 43 14.21 -18.88 12.21
C SER A 43 15.41 -18.64 11.30
N ARG A 44 16.51 -19.34 11.57
CA ARG A 44 17.69 -19.35 10.70
C ARG A 44 17.33 -19.89 9.31
N ALA A 45 17.59 -19.10 8.26
CA ALA A 45 17.33 -19.46 6.87
C ALA A 45 18.57 -19.23 5.97
N PRO A 46 19.67 -20.01 6.13
CA PRO A 46 20.93 -19.79 5.41
C PRO A 46 20.80 -19.90 3.88
N GLN A 47 19.86 -20.70 3.38
CA GLN A 47 19.62 -20.79 1.93
C GLN A 47 18.95 -19.52 1.38
N ALA A 48 18.04 -18.92 2.14
CA ALA A 48 17.41 -17.65 1.76
C ALA A 48 18.44 -16.51 1.78
N ASP A 49 19.27 -16.41 2.82
CA ASP A 49 20.39 -15.45 2.90
C ASP A 49 21.37 -15.61 1.73
N ALA A 50 21.84 -16.83 1.45
CA ALA A 50 22.74 -17.09 0.33
C ALA A 50 22.10 -16.73 -1.02
N ARG A 51 20.81 -17.00 -1.19
CA ARG A 51 20.08 -16.65 -2.41
C ARG A 51 19.91 -15.15 -2.55
N ALA A 52 19.54 -14.43 -1.50
CA ALA A 52 19.46 -12.99 -1.53
C ALA A 52 20.80 -12.36 -1.93
N ARG A 53 21.92 -12.80 -1.32
CA ARG A 53 23.27 -12.32 -1.69
C ARG A 53 23.69 -12.63 -3.13
N HIS A 54 23.03 -13.60 -3.77
CA HIS A 54 23.26 -13.90 -5.17
C HIS A 54 22.48 -12.98 -6.11
N VAL A 55 21.32 -12.48 -5.69
CA VAL A 55 20.44 -11.63 -6.51
C VAL A 55 20.73 -10.14 -6.30
N PHE A 56 20.89 -9.74 -5.04
CA PHE A 56 20.98 -8.36 -4.62
C PHE A 56 22.44 -7.98 -4.43
N ASP A 57 22.87 -6.93 -5.14
CA ASP A 57 24.24 -6.40 -5.11
C ASP A 57 24.48 -5.43 -3.94
N VAL A 58 23.69 -5.55 -2.87
CA VAL A 58 23.70 -4.71 -1.67
C VAL A 58 23.84 -5.55 -0.40
N PRO A 59 24.18 -4.96 0.77
CA PRO A 59 24.22 -5.69 2.02
C PRO A 59 22.93 -6.46 2.30
N VAL A 60 23.07 -7.73 2.67
CA VAL A 60 21.96 -8.60 3.07
C VAL A 60 22.06 -8.89 4.56
N VAL A 61 20.99 -8.63 5.29
CA VAL A 61 20.89 -8.82 6.74
C VAL A 61 19.83 -9.88 7.03
N HIS A 62 20.21 -10.92 7.76
CA HIS A 62 19.28 -11.89 8.32
C HIS A 62 19.66 -12.10 9.80
N PRO A 63 18.95 -11.44 10.74
CA PRO A 63 19.39 -11.35 12.13
C PRO A 63 19.70 -12.69 12.82
N PRO A 64 18.91 -13.77 12.65
CA PRO A 64 19.21 -15.09 13.23
C PRO A 64 20.52 -15.74 12.75
N LEU A 65 21.16 -15.23 11.68
CA LEU A 65 22.48 -15.70 11.23
C LEU A 65 23.64 -14.88 11.79
N ALA A 66 23.40 -13.87 12.63
CA ALA A 66 24.49 -13.15 13.25
C ALA A 66 25.34 -14.06 14.14
N ASN A 67 26.60 -13.67 14.32
CA ASN A 67 27.55 -14.42 15.12
C ASN A 67 27.22 -14.23 16.61
N ALA A 68 27.15 -15.31 17.38
CA ALA A 68 26.90 -15.26 18.82
C ALA A 68 27.94 -14.40 19.59
N SER A 69 29.15 -14.19 19.04
CA SER A 69 30.16 -13.32 19.66
C SER A 69 29.93 -11.82 19.42
N GLU A 70 29.01 -11.45 18.53
CA GLU A 70 28.65 -10.06 18.22
C GLU A 70 27.11 -9.96 18.13
N PRO A 71 26.42 -9.93 19.29
CA PRO A 71 24.95 -10.02 19.36
C PRO A 71 24.24 -8.78 18.78
N VAL A 72 24.93 -7.65 18.67
CA VAL A 72 24.41 -6.43 18.06
C VAL A 72 25.32 -6.06 16.89
N ARG A 73 24.76 -6.07 15.68
CA ARG A 73 25.50 -5.75 14.47
C ARG A 73 25.02 -4.44 13.86
N ARG A 74 25.94 -3.52 13.59
CA ARG A 74 25.64 -2.24 12.96
C ARG A 74 25.72 -2.37 11.44
N HIS A 75 24.74 -1.79 10.74
CA HIS A 75 24.67 -1.69 9.29
C HIS A 75 24.44 -0.23 8.91
N ASP A 76 25.42 0.38 8.27
CA ASP A 76 25.31 1.76 7.79
C ASP A 76 24.60 1.79 6.43
N ILE A 77 23.65 2.72 6.26
CA ILE A 77 22.86 2.91 5.04
C ILE A 77 22.77 4.41 4.78
N GLY A 78 23.58 4.91 3.85
CA GLY A 78 23.75 6.36 3.67
C GLY A 78 24.27 7.03 4.94
N SER A 79 23.54 8.02 5.43
CA SER A 79 23.83 8.73 6.69
C SER A 79 23.27 8.04 7.93
N HIS A 80 22.52 6.94 7.81
CA HIS A 80 21.85 6.26 8.91
C HIS A 80 22.52 4.94 9.31
N SER A 81 22.16 4.45 10.49
CA SER A 81 22.56 3.12 10.97
C SER A 81 21.36 2.31 11.44
N LEU A 82 21.30 1.05 11.00
CA LEU A 82 20.43 0.02 11.57
C LEU A 82 21.25 -0.91 12.47
N PHE A 83 20.69 -1.28 13.62
CA PHE A 83 21.25 -2.30 14.49
C PHE A 83 20.43 -3.59 14.38
N ALA A 84 21.04 -4.67 13.91
CA ALA A 84 20.40 -5.98 13.84
C ALA A 84 20.75 -6.81 15.07
N VAL A 85 19.72 -7.39 15.70
CA VAL A 85 19.86 -8.32 16.83
C VAL A 85 19.18 -9.66 16.52
N PRO A 86 19.78 -10.80 16.88
CA PRO A 86 19.23 -12.12 16.55
C PRO A 86 17.86 -12.41 17.14
N SER A 87 17.58 -11.86 18.32
CA SER A 87 16.37 -12.08 19.11
C SER A 87 16.28 -11.02 20.20
N ALA A 88 15.08 -10.86 20.78
CA ALA A 88 14.87 -9.98 21.90
C ALA A 88 15.58 -10.47 23.16
N ASP A 89 15.77 -11.79 23.32
CA ASP A 89 16.60 -12.33 24.40
C ASP A 89 18.06 -11.85 24.28
N ALA A 90 18.58 -11.75 23.04
CA ALA A 90 19.93 -11.24 22.80
C ALA A 90 20.06 -9.72 23.06
N LEU A 91 18.95 -8.97 23.08
CA LEU A 91 18.94 -7.58 23.54
C LEU A 91 19.28 -7.49 25.02
N GLY A 92 18.70 -8.35 25.86
CA GLY A 92 19.00 -8.38 27.29
C GLY A 92 20.48 -8.69 27.57
N ASP A 93 21.07 -9.62 26.82
CA ASP A 93 22.49 -9.95 26.95
C ASP A 93 23.43 -8.84 26.43
N ALA A 94 22.93 -7.96 25.56
CA ALA A 94 23.69 -6.90 24.92
C ALA A 94 23.32 -5.48 25.38
N GLU A 95 22.50 -5.36 26.43
CA GLU A 95 21.91 -4.13 26.97
C GLU A 95 22.89 -2.95 26.98
N GLN A 96 23.99 -3.07 27.74
CA GLN A 96 24.97 -1.98 27.89
C GLN A 96 25.66 -1.61 26.57
N ALA A 97 25.85 -2.59 25.68
CA ALA A 97 26.49 -2.34 24.39
C ALA A 97 25.54 -1.65 23.41
N LEU A 98 24.25 -2.00 23.44
CA LEU A 98 23.25 -1.36 22.60
C LEU A 98 22.91 0.03 23.11
N GLU A 99 22.61 0.21 24.40
CA GLU A 99 22.30 1.51 25.00
C GLU A 99 23.42 2.52 24.72
N HIS A 100 24.68 2.16 24.98
CA HIS A 100 25.82 3.04 24.70
C HIS A 100 25.95 3.39 23.20
N ARG A 101 25.68 2.43 22.30
CA ARG A 101 25.66 2.69 20.85
C ARG A 101 24.50 3.58 20.44
N LEU A 102 23.34 3.42 21.08
CA LEU A 102 22.16 4.24 20.86
C LEU A 102 22.37 5.69 21.32
N GLU A 103 23.14 5.89 22.38
CA GLU A 103 23.48 7.23 22.88
C GLU A 103 24.57 7.94 22.06
N THR A 104 25.48 7.18 21.44
CA THR A 104 26.68 7.73 20.80
C THR A 104 26.61 7.82 19.28
N ALA A 105 25.70 7.10 18.64
CA ALA A 105 25.55 7.17 17.19
C ALA A 105 24.68 8.38 16.79
N PRO A 106 25.18 9.23 15.87
CA PRO A 106 24.55 10.52 15.56
C PRO A 106 23.23 10.42 14.76
N SER A 107 22.93 9.26 14.18
CA SER A 107 21.82 9.08 13.22
C SER A 107 21.38 7.61 13.16
N ILE A 108 20.56 7.20 14.13
CA ILE A 108 20.11 5.82 14.25
C ILE A 108 18.71 5.71 13.68
N ALA A 109 18.60 4.94 12.61
CA ALA A 109 17.34 4.66 11.95
C ALA A 109 16.46 3.71 12.78
N GLY A 110 17.05 2.72 13.45
CA GLY A 110 16.30 1.79 14.29
C GLY A 110 17.03 0.49 14.61
N VAL A 111 16.34 -0.36 15.37
CA VAL A 111 16.80 -1.70 15.76
C VAL A 111 15.94 -2.75 15.05
N VAL A 112 16.55 -3.75 14.44
CA VAL A 112 15.84 -4.88 13.83
C VAL A 112 15.83 -6.05 14.81
N CYS A 113 14.64 -6.46 15.25
CA CYS A 113 14.42 -7.56 16.19
C CYS A 113 13.17 -8.36 15.80
N ASP A 114 13.36 -9.54 15.20
CA ASP A 114 12.31 -10.25 14.46
C ASP A 114 11.30 -11.04 15.30
N ASP A 115 11.56 -11.25 16.59
CA ASP A 115 10.70 -11.99 17.52
C ASP A 115 9.80 -11.08 18.37
N VAL A 116 9.82 -9.76 18.12
CA VAL A 116 8.88 -8.83 18.75
C VAL A 116 7.51 -8.94 18.07
N THR A 117 6.49 -9.32 18.83
CA THR A 117 5.10 -9.45 18.38
C THR A 117 4.15 -8.80 19.37
N THR A 118 2.89 -8.64 18.98
CA THR A 118 1.84 -8.14 19.87
C THR A 118 0.75 -9.18 20.04
N THR A 119 0.09 -9.14 21.19
CA THR A 119 -1.11 -9.94 21.42
C THR A 119 -2.24 -9.03 21.85
N VAL A 120 -3.37 -9.13 21.18
CA VAL A 120 -4.60 -8.41 21.53
C VAL A 120 -5.60 -9.42 22.07
N ARG A 121 -6.19 -9.11 23.22
CA ARG A 121 -7.30 -9.88 23.81
C ARG A 121 -8.54 -9.01 23.82
N PRO A 122 -9.33 -8.99 22.74
CA PRO A 122 -10.45 -8.05 22.59
C PRO A 122 -11.47 -8.16 23.73
N THR A 123 -11.73 -9.36 24.23
CA THR A 123 -12.69 -9.59 25.32
C THR A 123 -12.20 -9.07 26.67
N ALA A 124 -10.89 -8.96 26.86
CA ALA A 124 -10.28 -8.42 28.08
C ALA A 124 -9.91 -6.94 27.93
N LEU A 125 -10.00 -6.38 26.71
CA LEU A 125 -9.48 -5.06 26.36
C LEU A 125 -7.99 -4.90 26.72
N GLU A 126 -7.24 -6.00 26.63
CA GLU A 126 -5.81 -6.04 26.94
C GLU A 126 -5.02 -6.12 25.63
N THR A 127 -3.95 -5.33 25.57
CA THR A 127 -2.96 -5.39 24.49
C THR A 127 -1.59 -5.53 25.14
N ASP A 128 -0.79 -6.48 24.67
CA ASP A 128 0.51 -6.80 25.24
C ASP A 128 1.59 -6.88 24.16
N LEU A 129 2.82 -6.52 24.53
CA LEU A 129 4.01 -6.55 23.70
C LEU A 129 4.92 -7.68 24.17
N ALA A 130 5.21 -8.62 23.28
CA ALA A 130 6.15 -9.70 23.57
C ALA A 130 7.54 -9.13 23.83
N HIS A 131 8.26 -9.73 24.78
CA HIS A 131 9.62 -9.32 25.18
C HIS A 131 9.74 -7.89 25.72
N ARG A 132 8.65 -7.28 26.20
CA ARG A 132 8.65 -5.92 26.78
C ARG A 132 9.71 -5.68 27.85
N SER A 133 10.00 -6.65 28.73
CA SER A 133 11.03 -6.50 29.76
C SER A 133 12.46 -6.47 29.18
N ALA A 134 12.71 -7.19 28.09
CA ALA A 134 14.00 -7.13 27.40
C ALA A 134 14.17 -5.82 26.62
N LEU A 135 13.08 -5.33 26.01
CA LEU A 135 13.05 -4.03 25.33
C LEU A 135 13.24 -2.88 26.32
N SER A 136 12.55 -2.89 27.47
CA SER A 136 12.69 -1.84 28.48
C SER A 136 14.07 -1.81 29.12
N ALA A 137 14.73 -2.97 29.27
CA ALA A 137 16.09 -3.03 29.78
C ALA A 137 17.11 -2.50 28.76
N ALA A 138 17.00 -2.90 27.48
CA ALA A 138 18.02 -2.62 26.47
C ALA A 138 17.93 -1.24 25.80
N LEU A 139 16.82 -0.54 25.94
CA LEU A 139 16.55 0.72 25.23
C LEU A 139 16.59 1.92 26.19
N PRO A 140 17.08 3.09 25.73
CA PRO A 140 17.29 4.25 26.58
C PRO A 140 15.96 4.81 27.14
N ALA A 141 15.90 4.99 28.45
CA ALA A 141 14.78 5.66 29.11
C ALA A 141 14.65 7.13 28.68
N GLY A 142 13.41 7.62 28.62
CA GLY A 142 13.09 9.00 28.21
C GLY A 142 13.27 9.26 26.71
N LYS A 143 13.53 8.23 25.89
CA LYS A 143 13.62 8.31 24.43
C LYS A 143 12.72 7.26 23.79
N THR A 144 12.29 7.54 22.56
CA THR A 144 11.59 6.57 21.71
C THR A 144 12.57 5.94 20.74
N THR A 145 12.69 4.61 20.76
CA THR A 145 13.49 3.86 19.77
C THR A 145 12.57 3.15 18.79
N THR A 146 12.85 3.26 17.49
CA THR A 146 12.15 2.49 16.46
C THR A 146 12.69 1.05 16.41
N VAL A 147 11.79 0.07 16.52
CA VAL A 147 12.07 -1.35 16.36
C VAL A 147 11.33 -1.88 15.14
N LEU A 148 12.10 -2.38 14.17
CA LEU A 148 11.62 -3.10 13.00
C LEU A 148 11.49 -4.58 13.33
N THR A 149 10.32 -5.18 13.08
CA THR A 149 10.09 -6.60 13.37
C THR A 149 9.41 -7.35 12.24
N GLY A 150 9.99 -8.51 11.88
CA GLY A 150 9.34 -9.52 11.04
C GLY A 150 8.13 -10.21 11.67
N GLY A 151 7.97 -10.12 13.00
CA GLY A 151 6.89 -10.75 13.75
C GLY A 151 5.53 -10.09 13.58
N LEU A 152 5.48 -8.91 12.94
CA LEU A 152 4.25 -8.16 12.65
C LEU A 152 4.17 -7.85 11.16
N PRO A 153 2.97 -7.83 10.56
CA PRO A 153 2.79 -7.55 9.15
C PRO A 153 3.18 -6.11 8.82
N ALA A 154 3.66 -5.88 7.59
CA ALA A 154 3.89 -4.55 7.07
C ALA A 154 2.64 -3.65 7.22
N GLY A 155 2.86 -2.41 7.62
CA GLY A 155 1.81 -1.42 7.91
C GLY A 155 1.33 -1.39 9.37
N TYR A 156 1.77 -2.33 10.22
CA TYR A 156 1.73 -2.16 11.67
C TYR A 156 2.73 -1.07 12.06
N ASP A 157 2.27 -0.03 12.76
CA ASP A 157 3.11 1.08 13.23
C ASP A 157 2.46 1.67 14.47
N GLU A 158 2.97 1.29 15.64
CA GLU A 158 2.41 1.71 16.93
C GLU A 158 3.51 2.11 17.91
N ARG A 159 3.23 3.12 18.73
CA ARG A 159 4.10 3.54 19.83
C ARG A 159 3.67 2.87 21.14
N TRP A 160 4.62 2.34 21.86
CA TRP A 160 4.46 1.67 23.14
C TRP A 160 5.27 2.40 24.19
N ARG A 161 4.66 2.65 25.35
CA ARG A 161 5.35 3.18 26.53
C ARG A 161 5.46 2.06 27.56
N LEU A 162 6.71 1.72 27.91
CA LEU A 162 7.03 0.67 28.86
C LEU A 162 7.60 1.28 30.14
N ALA A 163 7.28 0.72 31.31
CA ALA A 163 7.94 1.08 32.55
C ALA A 163 9.42 0.63 32.48
N ALA A 164 10.36 1.51 32.86
CA ALA A 164 11.78 1.22 32.71
C ALA A 164 12.28 0.10 33.66
N ASP A 165 11.58 -0.15 34.77
CA ASP A 165 11.99 -1.11 35.81
C ASP A 165 11.59 -2.55 35.52
N ASP A 166 10.38 -2.79 35.02
CA ASP A 166 9.85 -4.14 34.77
C ASP A 166 9.29 -4.37 33.35
N GLY A 167 9.25 -3.31 32.54
CA GLY A 167 8.71 -3.35 31.18
C GLY A 167 7.19 -3.40 31.12
N ALA A 168 6.46 -3.14 32.22
CA ALA A 168 5.00 -3.09 32.19
C ALA A 168 4.50 -2.08 31.15
N VAL A 169 3.45 -2.45 30.42
CA VAL A 169 2.83 -1.56 29.43
C VAL A 169 2.12 -0.43 30.16
N VAL A 170 2.64 0.79 30.00
CA VAL A 170 2.07 2.03 30.57
C VAL A 170 1.07 2.65 29.60
N GLY A 171 1.29 2.49 28.30
CA GLY A 171 0.38 2.99 27.26
C GLY A 171 0.73 2.45 25.87
N VAL A 172 -0.26 2.48 24.98
CA VAL A 172 -0.13 2.14 23.55
C VAL A 172 -0.82 3.24 22.75
N GLY A 173 -0.16 3.74 21.71
CA GLY A 173 -0.61 4.84 20.87
C GLY A 173 0.30 6.07 20.92
N VAL A 174 0.04 7.03 20.03
CA VAL A 174 0.74 8.32 19.96
C VAL A 174 0.41 9.14 21.20
N ASP A 175 1.41 9.81 21.79
CA ASP A 175 1.31 10.53 23.06
C ASP A 175 0.02 11.36 23.13
N ASP A 176 -0.74 11.12 24.20
CA ASP A 176 -1.90 11.94 24.53
C ASP A 176 -1.37 13.33 24.84
N GLY A 177 -1.34 14.24 23.85
CA GLY A 177 -1.04 15.66 24.02
C GLY A 177 -1.97 16.40 25.00
N ASN A 178 -2.84 15.67 25.70
CA ASN A 178 -3.72 16.16 26.73
C ASN A 178 -3.75 15.30 28.01
N SER A 179 -2.90 14.29 28.12
CA SER A 179 -2.70 13.65 29.43
C SER A 179 -1.69 14.50 30.21
N GLN A 180 -2.20 15.27 31.18
CA GLN A 180 -1.40 15.74 32.32
C GLN A 180 -0.94 14.53 33.15
N VAL A 181 -0.20 13.60 32.55
CA VAL A 181 0.67 12.69 33.27
C VAL A 181 1.93 13.51 33.49
N GLU A 182 2.18 13.84 34.75
CA GLU A 182 3.42 14.49 35.19
C GLU A 182 4.62 13.96 34.40
N SER A 183 5.48 14.86 33.93
CA SER A 183 6.73 14.55 33.24
C SER A 183 7.45 13.37 33.92
N THR A 184 7.32 12.18 33.35
CA THR A 184 7.97 10.94 33.78
C THR A 184 9.33 10.85 33.10
N GLU A 185 10.08 11.96 33.13
CA GLU A 185 11.43 12.01 32.60
C GLU A 185 12.30 10.99 33.36
N GLY A 186 12.67 9.92 32.67
CA GLY A 186 13.58 8.88 33.16
C GLY A 186 12.94 7.62 33.76
N THR A 187 11.61 7.46 33.77
CA THR A 187 10.96 6.24 34.30
C THR A 187 10.26 5.37 33.26
N THR A 188 10.22 5.81 32.00
CA THR A 188 9.61 5.07 30.90
C THR A 188 10.53 4.96 29.70
N VAL A 189 10.33 3.91 28.92
CA VAL A 189 11.01 3.62 27.65
C VAL A 189 9.97 3.71 26.54
N GLY A 190 10.22 4.57 25.56
CA GLY A 190 9.40 4.66 24.36
C GLY A 190 9.88 3.67 23.30
N VAL A 191 8.96 2.90 22.73
CA VAL A 191 9.28 1.96 21.65
C VAL A 191 8.28 2.14 20.52
N ARG A 192 8.73 2.55 19.34
CA ARG A 192 7.90 2.55 18.13
C ARG A 192 8.11 1.22 17.43
N ILE A 193 7.07 0.40 17.33
CA ILE A 193 7.12 -0.90 16.67
C ILE A 193 6.61 -0.76 15.25
N VAL A 194 7.47 -1.01 14.27
CA VAL A 194 7.12 -1.02 12.84
C VAL A 194 7.19 -2.47 12.34
N GLY A 195 6.06 -2.98 11.87
CA GLY A 195 5.97 -4.28 11.23
C GLY A 195 6.59 -4.23 9.84
N ILE A 196 7.45 -5.21 9.56
CA ILE A 196 8.12 -5.38 8.27
C ILE A 196 7.98 -6.82 7.74
N GLY A 197 7.19 -7.64 8.43
CA GLY A 197 6.85 -9.00 8.03
C GLY A 197 5.90 -9.00 6.84
N SER A 198 5.74 -10.16 6.23
CA SER A 198 4.79 -10.32 5.12
C SER A 198 3.36 -10.04 5.60
N ARG A 199 2.60 -9.23 4.85
CA ARG A 199 1.14 -9.18 4.95
C ARG A 199 0.57 -10.54 4.55
N GLU A 200 -0.08 -11.23 5.48
CA GLU A 200 -0.90 -12.40 5.17
C GLU A 200 -2.24 -11.93 4.61
N GLY A 201 -2.31 -11.79 3.28
CA GLY A 201 -3.59 -11.68 2.56
C GLY A 201 -4.14 -13.05 2.17
N TYR A 202 -5.29 -13.07 1.48
CA TYR A 202 -5.81 -14.26 0.78
C TYR A 202 -4.89 -14.60 -0.41
N GLY A 203 -3.69 -15.10 -0.13
CA GLY A 203 -2.64 -15.38 -1.10
C GLY A 203 -1.45 -16.05 -0.43
N THR A 204 -0.89 -17.06 -1.08
CA THR A 204 0.26 -17.82 -0.53
C THR A 204 1.61 -17.25 -0.96
N ALA A 205 1.61 -16.16 -1.73
CA ALA A 205 2.80 -15.61 -2.38
C ALA A 205 3.76 -14.94 -1.40
N GLY A 206 3.25 -14.41 -0.28
CA GLY A 206 4.00 -13.48 0.58
C GLY A 206 4.05 -12.08 -0.04
N SER A 207 4.72 -11.16 0.64
CA SER A 207 4.87 -9.77 0.19
C SER A 207 6.29 -9.26 0.44
N LEU A 208 6.65 -8.21 -0.28
CA LEU A 208 7.88 -7.45 -0.16
C LEU A 208 7.52 -6.03 0.28
N SER A 209 8.30 -5.44 1.18
CA SER A 209 8.04 -4.09 1.69
C SER A 209 9.27 -3.22 1.55
N ALA A 210 9.10 -2.02 1.02
CA ALA A 210 10.15 -1.00 0.97
C ALA A 210 9.99 -0.02 2.13
N ILE A 211 11.10 0.28 2.78
CA ILE A 211 11.17 1.16 3.94
C ILE A 211 12.19 2.25 3.61
N ALA A 212 11.84 3.51 3.81
CA ALA A 212 12.74 4.63 3.68
C ALA A 212 13.13 5.21 5.03
N PHE A 213 14.31 5.82 5.05
CA PHE A 213 14.81 6.58 6.18
C PHE A 213 14.99 8.03 5.79
N ASP A 214 14.38 8.94 6.55
CA ASP A 214 14.62 10.37 6.36
C ASP A 214 15.91 10.79 7.03
N ALA A 215 16.78 11.43 6.25
CA ALA A 215 17.83 12.24 6.86
C ALA A 215 17.13 13.48 7.39
N GLY A 216 16.90 13.54 8.70
CA GLY A 216 16.51 14.78 9.37
C GLY A 216 17.34 15.92 8.76
N SER A 217 16.68 16.87 8.11
CA SER A 217 17.35 17.83 7.24
C SER A 217 18.53 18.48 7.94
N ASP A 218 19.72 18.39 7.35
CA ASP A 218 20.95 19.00 7.85
C ASP A 218 20.71 20.50 8.15
N GLY A 219 20.48 20.82 9.43
CA GLY A 219 20.76 22.12 10.01
C GLY A 219 19.68 23.21 9.97
N ASP A 220 18.44 22.94 9.56
CA ASP A 220 17.33 23.87 9.84
C ASP A 220 16.54 23.35 11.04
N ILE A 221 16.92 23.84 12.22
CA ILE A 221 16.07 23.75 13.41
C ILE A 221 14.90 24.69 13.11
N GLY A 222 13.92 24.17 12.37
CA GLY A 222 12.57 24.75 12.31
C GLY A 222 12.17 25.02 13.75
N SER A 223 11.71 26.24 14.01
CA SER A 223 11.55 26.82 15.35
C SER A 223 10.52 26.12 16.24
N ASP A 224 9.95 25.01 15.80
CA ASP A 224 9.13 24.09 16.58
C ASP A 224 9.71 22.69 16.36
N GLY A 225 10.69 22.33 17.19
CA GLY A 225 11.27 20.99 17.20
C GLY A 225 10.23 19.98 17.63
N ASP A 226 9.45 19.50 16.67
CA ASP A 226 8.50 18.43 16.86
C ASP A 226 9.22 17.08 16.72
N PRO A 227 9.48 16.35 17.83
CA PRO A 227 10.08 15.02 17.80
C PRO A 227 9.12 13.93 17.28
N GLU A 228 7.93 14.30 16.79
CA GLU A 228 6.86 13.35 16.46
C GLU A 228 6.87 12.76 15.04
N ASN A 229 7.77 13.17 14.13
CA ASN A 229 7.79 12.67 12.75
C ASN A 229 8.95 11.67 12.51
N PRO A 230 8.70 10.46 11.97
CA PRO A 230 9.67 9.37 12.09
C PRO A 230 10.78 9.39 11.03
N ASP A 231 12.02 9.15 11.49
CA ASP A 231 13.19 8.77 10.67
C ASP A 231 12.98 7.46 9.85
N VAL A 232 11.81 6.81 9.94
CA VAL A 232 11.47 5.53 9.29
C VAL A 232 10.04 5.53 8.78
N GLU A 233 9.87 5.28 7.50
CA GLU A 233 8.59 5.23 6.79
C GLU A 233 8.50 3.95 5.95
N VAL A 234 7.39 3.21 6.06
CA VAL A 234 7.10 2.13 5.10
C VAL A 234 6.49 2.77 3.86
N LEU A 235 7.25 2.77 2.76
CA LEU A 235 6.84 3.43 1.52
C LEU A 235 5.76 2.65 0.79
N GLU A 236 5.97 1.33 0.63
CA GLU A 236 5.11 0.49 -0.18
C GLU A 236 5.24 -0.97 0.25
N THR A 237 4.18 -1.75 0.00
CA THR A 237 4.20 -3.21 0.20
C THR A 237 3.44 -3.88 -0.92
N LEU A 238 4.16 -4.70 -1.71
CA LEU A 238 3.61 -5.39 -2.87
C LEU A 238 3.58 -6.91 -2.66
N PRO A 239 2.52 -7.60 -3.14
CA PRO A 239 2.52 -9.05 -3.23
C PRO A 239 3.68 -9.58 -4.07
N ALA A 240 4.24 -10.73 -3.70
CA ALA A 240 5.41 -11.28 -4.38
C ALA A 240 5.13 -11.80 -5.80
N ASP A 241 3.86 -12.04 -6.13
CA ASP A 241 3.40 -12.39 -7.47
C ASP A 241 3.28 -11.18 -8.41
N GLU A 242 3.48 -9.95 -7.94
CA GLU A 242 3.59 -8.75 -8.81
C GLU A 242 4.97 -8.60 -9.51
N PHE A 243 5.83 -9.62 -9.38
CA PHE A 243 7.19 -9.61 -9.95
C PHE A 243 7.46 -10.77 -10.90
N GLY A 244 8.26 -10.51 -11.92
CA GLY A 244 8.67 -11.49 -12.93
C GLY A 244 7.50 -11.92 -13.81
N LEU A 245 7.43 -13.23 -14.11
CA LEU A 245 6.38 -13.77 -14.98
C LEU A 245 5.00 -13.80 -14.32
N GLU A 246 4.91 -13.95 -13.00
CA GLU A 246 3.62 -14.04 -12.29
C GLU A 246 2.85 -12.72 -12.31
N ALA A 247 3.54 -11.58 -12.51
CA ALA A 247 2.92 -10.27 -12.70
C ALA A 247 2.07 -10.19 -13.99
N VAL A 248 2.30 -11.12 -14.93
CA VAL A 248 1.61 -11.12 -16.22
C VAL A 248 0.27 -11.85 -16.10
N SER A 249 -0.76 -11.23 -16.66
CA SER A 249 -2.14 -11.70 -16.51
C SER A 249 -2.33 -13.05 -17.17
N GLY A 250 -2.82 -14.02 -16.39
CA GLY A 250 -2.95 -15.41 -16.81
C GLY A 250 -1.73 -16.29 -16.51
N ILE A 251 -0.69 -15.76 -15.86
CA ILE A 251 0.46 -16.54 -15.39
C ILE A 251 0.38 -16.69 -13.86
N GLY A 252 -0.18 -17.81 -13.40
CA GLY A 252 -0.01 -18.22 -12.00
C GLY A 252 1.29 -19.02 -11.79
N PRO A 253 1.62 -19.38 -10.53
CA PRO A 253 2.87 -20.08 -10.18
C PRO A 253 3.13 -21.35 -11.03
N LYS A 254 2.10 -22.17 -11.25
CA LYS A 254 2.21 -23.41 -12.05
C LYS A 254 2.51 -23.14 -13.53
N THR A 255 2.04 -22.00 -14.04
CA THR A 255 2.27 -21.59 -15.43
C THR A 255 3.67 -21.00 -15.55
N ALA A 256 4.11 -20.17 -14.60
CA ALA A 256 5.48 -19.66 -14.52
C ALA A 256 6.50 -20.82 -14.49
N ASP A 257 6.34 -21.80 -13.59
CA ASP A 257 7.18 -23.00 -13.53
C ASP A 257 7.28 -23.76 -14.86
N LYS A 258 6.18 -23.77 -15.64
CA LYS A 258 6.11 -24.46 -16.92
C LYS A 258 6.85 -23.70 -18.00
N LEU A 259 6.71 -22.37 -18.04
CA LEU A 259 7.42 -21.47 -18.93
C LEU A 259 8.93 -21.55 -18.67
N GLU A 260 9.34 -21.50 -17.41
CA GLU A 260 10.75 -21.59 -17.02
C GLU A 260 11.40 -22.91 -17.45
N ARG A 261 10.70 -24.05 -17.26
CA ARG A 261 11.17 -25.36 -17.75
C ARG A 261 11.30 -25.44 -19.27
N ARG A 262 10.73 -24.50 -20.01
CA ARG A 262 10.84 -24.36 -21.47
C ARG A 262 11.82 -23.25 -21.88
N GLY A 263 12.54 -22.65 -20.94
CA GLY A 263 13.52 -21.59 -21.19
C GLY A 263 12.90 -20.19 -21.28
N VAL A 264 11.63 -20.02 -20.92
CA VAL A 264 10.97 -18.71 -20.85
C VAL A 264 10.97 -18.29 -19.38
N ALA A 265 11.94 -17.48 -18.95
CA ALA A 265 12.14 -17.16 -17.54
C ALA A 265 11.85 -15.69 -17.19
N SER A 266 11.78 -14.82 -18.18
CA SER A 266 11.54 -13.38 -18.02
C SER A 266 10.39 -12.89 -18.91
N ARG A 267 9.89 -11.68 -18.63
CA ARG A 267 8.90 -11.01 -19.51
C ARG A 267 9.47 -10.79 -20.92
N SER A 268 10.75 -10.48 -21.05
CA SER A 268 11.43 -10.38 -22.34
C SER A 268 11.42 -11.71 -23.10
N ASP A 269 11.76 -12.83 -22.45
CA ASP A 269 11.69 -14.15 -23.08
C ASP A 269 10.25 -14.50 -23.52
N LEU A 270 9.26 -14.09 -22.71
CA LEU A 270 7.85 -14.31 -23.00
C LEU A 270 7.43 -13.56 -24.28
N LEU A 271 7.88 -12.32 -24.46
CA LEU A 271 7.63 -11.50 -25.64
C LEU A 271 8.40 -12.00 -26.88
N GLU A 272 9.59 -12.57 -26.71
CA GLU A 272 10.33 -13.21 -27.81
C GLU A 272 9.70 -14.55 -28.23
N THR A 273 9.00 -15.23 -27.32
CA THR A 273 8.33 -16.50 -27.60
C THR A 273 7.00 -16.27 -28.31
N SER A 274 6.87 -16.76 -29.55
CA SER A 274 5.63 -16.60 -30.32
C SER A 274 4.36 -17.12 -29.61
N VAL A 275 3.24 -16.44 -29.84
CA VAL A 275 1.91 -16.84 -29.35
C VAL A 275 1.56 -18.28 -29.74
N GLU A 276 1.91 -18.74 -30.94
CA GLU A 276 1.68 -20.12 -31.39
C GLU A 276 2.47 -21.13 -30.54
N THR A 277 3.73 -20.82 -30.24
CA THR A 277 4.56 -21.67 -29.38
C THR A 277 4.00 -21.74 -27.96
N LEU A 278 3.60 -20.60 -27.39
CA LEU A 278 2.95 -20.54 -26.08
C LEU A 278 1.64 -21.34 -26.06
N ALA A 279 0.79 -21.18 -27.08
CA ALA A 279 -0.48 -21.88 -27.21
C ALA A 279 -0.34 -23.40 -27.43
N SER A 280 0.82 -23.87 -27.90
CA SER A 280 1.12 -25.30 -28.01
C SER A 280 1.44 -25.95 -26.65
N MET A 281 1.68 -25.15 -25.61
CA MET A 281 1.97 -25.65 -24.27
C MET A 281 0.69 -26.10 -23.57
N SER A 282 0.72 -27.31 -23.01
CA SER A 282 -0.43 -27.87 -22.29
C SER A 282 -0.97 -26.89 -21.23
N GLY A 283 -2.25 -26.54 -21.32
CA GLY A 283 -2.93 -25.63 -20.38
C GLY A 283 -2.76 -24.14 -20.67
N ILE A 284 -2.11 -23.76 -21.78
CA ILE A 284 -2.10 -22.38 -22.28
C ILE A 284 -2.88 -22.37 -23.60
N GLY A 285 -4.07 -21.77 -23.61
CA GLY A 285 -4.84 -21.57 -24.83
C GLY A 285 -4.30 -20.39 -25.65
N ARG A 286 -4.66 -20.31 -26.94
CA ARG A 286 -4.27 -19.18 -27.80
C ARG A 286 -4.69 -17.82 -27.23
N GLN A 287 -5.91 -17.71 -26.71
CA GLN A 287 -6.39 -16.47 -26.08
C GLN A 287 -5.54 -16.10 -24.86
N THR A 288 -5.21 -17.07 -24.01
CA THR A 288 -4.33 -16.84 -22.86
C THR A 288 -2.94 -16.39 -23.29
N ALA A 289 -2.36 -17.01 -24.33
CA ALA A 289 -1.06 -16.61 -24.88
C ALA A 289 -1.08 -15.18 -25.46
N VAL A 290 -2.15 -14.80 -26.14
CA VAL A 290 -2.34 -13.40 -26.61
C VAL A 290 -2.43 -12.45 -25.44
N ARG A 291 -3.22 -12.78 -24.40
CA ARG A 291 -3.34 -11.95 -23.19
C ARG A 291 -2.01 -11.78 -22.46
N MET A 292 -1.23 -12.87 -22.34
CA MET A 292 0.12 -12.84 -21.78
C MET A 292 1.02 -11.86 -22.54
N HIS A 293 1.04 -11.93 -23.87
CA HIS A 293 1.79 -11.02 -24.73
C HIS A 293 1.35 -9.57 -24.58
N GLN A 294 0.04 -9.33 -24.61
CA GLN A 294 -0.52 -7.98 -24.47
C GLN A 294 -0.16 -7.38 -23.13
N HIS A 295 -0.33 -8.11 -22.02
CA HIS A 295 0.00 -7.58 -20.70
C HIS A 295 1.50 -7.41 -20.51
N ALA A 296 2.34 -8.37 -20.93
CA ALA A 296 3.79 -8.21 -20.89
C ALA A 296 4.26 -7.00 -21.71
N THR A 297 3.64 -6.72 -22.86
CA THR A 297 3.95 -5.53 -23.67
C THR A 297 3.61 -4.24 -22.91
N VAL A 298 2.47 -4.19 -22.23
CA VAL A 298 2.04 -3.03 -21.45
C VAL A 298 2.99 -2.78 -20.28
N LEU A 299 3.36 -3.82 -19.53
CA LEU A 299 4.32 -3.70 -18.42
C LEU A 299 5.73 -3.25 -18.87
N GLU A 300 6.19 -3.70 -20.05
CA GLU A 300 7.52 -3.34 -20.57
C GLU A 300 7.54 -1.96 -21.25
N SER A 301 6.41 -1.52 -21.83
CA SER A 301 6.33 -0.22 -22.53
C SER A 301 5.87 0.93 -21.64
N GLY A 302 5.19 0.65 -20.53
CA GLY A 302 4.54 1.66 -19.70
C GLY A 302 3.32 2.31 -20.35
N ALA A 303 2.90 1.87 -21.54
CA ALA A 303 1.77 2.44 -22.27
C ALA A 303 0.52 1.56 -22.10
N PRO A 304 -0.66 2.14 -21.82
CA PRO A 304 -1.89 1.38 -21.67
C PRO A 304 -2.37 0.91 -23.05
N ARG A 305 -3.18 -0.16 -23.07
CA ARG A 305 -3.73 -0.72 -24.32
C ARG A 305 -5.21 -1.01 -24.19
N ARG A 306 -6.01 -0.55 -25.16
CA ARG A 306 -7.43 -0.89 -25.28
C ARG A 306 -7.60 -2.26 -25.93
N LEU A 307 -8.36 -3.13 -25.27
CA LEU A 307 -8.65 -4.50 -25.72
C LEU A 307 -9.98 -4.60 -26.50
N SER A 308 -10.83 -3.58 -26.42
CA SER A 308 -12.13 -3.53 -27.08
C SER A 308 -12.34 -2.21 -27.81
N ASP A 309 -13.35 -2.20 -28.69
CA ASP A 309 -13.86 -1.00 -29.35
C ASP A 309 -14.94 -0.30 -28.51
N GLU A 310 -15.19 -0.77 -27.28
CA GLU A 310 -16.14 -0.14 -26.36
C GLU A 310 -15.74 1.31 -26.12
N THR A 311 -16.70 2.23 -26.20
CA THR A 311 -16.48 3.66 -26.04
C THR A 311 -16.03 3.95 -24.60
N LEU A 312 -15.12 4.91 -24.41
CA LEU A 312 -14.72 5.30 -23.06
C LEU A 312 -15.91 5.96 -22.31
N PRO A 313 -15.99 5.80 -20.98
CA PRO A 313 -17.05 6.44 -20.20
C PRO A 313 -17.07 7.96 -20.44
N ALA A 314 -18.23 8.50 -20.82
CA ALA A 314 -18.40 9.92 -21.18
C ALA A 314 -17.71 10.42 -22.47
N GLU A 315 -17.12 9.56 -23.31
CA GLU A 315 -16.50 9.99 -24.58
C GLU A 315 -17.51 10.61 -25.55
N ASP A 316 -18.78 10.19 -25.48
CA ASP A 316 -19.89 10.72 -26.29
C ASP A 316 -20.60 11.94 -25.67
N ARG A 317 -20.19 12.36 -24.47
CA ARG A 317 -20.81 13.47 -23.76
C ARG A 317 -20.25 14.81 -24.24
N PRO A 318 -21.09 15.87 -24.28
CA PRO A 318 -20.67 17.19 -24.75
C PRO A 318 -19.70 17.89 -23.80
N ARG A 319 -19.64 17.45 -22.54
CA ARG A 319 -18.73 17.96 -21.51
C ARG A 319 -18.07 16.79 -20.81
N PRO A 320 -16.79 16.92 -20.42
CA PRO A 320 -16.13 15.96 -19.54
C PRO A 320 -16.96 15.69 -18.28
N PRO A 321 -16.87 14.50 -17.67
CA PRO A 321 -17.40 14.28 -16.32
C PRO A 321 -16.64 15.15 -15.30
N LEU A 322 -17.19 15.31 -14.10
CA LEU A 322 -16.44 15.75 -12.93
C LEU A 322 -15.72 14.52 -12.35
N CYS A 323 -14.43 14.62 -12.07
CA CYS A 323 -13.72 13.57 -11.36
C CYS A 323 -13.97 13.74 -9.86
N LEU A 324 -14.37 12.66 -9.21
CA LEU A 324 -14.81 12.65 -7.82
C LEU A 324 -13.97 11.64 -7.04
N ASP A 325 -13.66 12.01 -5.81
CA ASP A 325 -13.05 11.14 -4.81
C ASP A 325 -13.60 11.50 -3.41
N ILE A 326 -13.60 10.54 -2.48
CA ILE A 326 -14.07 10.73 -1.11
C ILE A 326 -13.04 10.25 -0.08
N GLU A 327 -12.92 11.01 1.01
CA GLU A 327 -12.13 10.60 2.16
C GLU A 327 -13.02 10.21 3.33
N THR A 328 -12.61 9.13 3.98
CA THR A 328 -13.37 8.51 5.07
C THR A 328 -12.50 8.17 6.26
N ASP A 329 -13.12 7.82 7.38
CA ASP A 329 -12.43 7.32 8.58
C ASP A 329 -12.05 5.83 8.47
N GLY A 330 -12.22 5.20 7.31
CA GLY A 330 -11.82 3.82 7.03
C GLY A 330 -12.75 3.11 6.04
N LEU A 331 -12.45 1.85 5.72
CA LEU A 331 -13.16 1.09 4.68
C LEU A 331 -14.60 0.69 5.02
N SER A 332 -14.98 0.81 6.30
CA SER A 332 -16.36 0.71 6.77
C SER A 332 -16.74 2.03 7.44
N PRO A 333 -16.97 3.08 6.64
CA PRO A 333 -16.92 4.45 7.12
C PRO A 333 -18.09 4.78 8.03
N THR A 334 -17.80 5.54 9.09
CA THR A 334 -18.80 6.19 9.94
C THR A 334 -19.06 7.62 9.53
N ILE A 335 -18.13 8.23 8.78
CA ILE A 335 -18.24 9.57 8.19
C ILE A 335 -17.52 9.64 6.84
N ILE A 336 -18.10 10.41 5.91
CA ILE A 336 -17.39 10.96 4.75
C ILE A 336 -17.01 12.39 5.14
N TRP A 337 -15.76 12.59 5.53
CA TRP A 337 -15.32 13.87 6.09
C TRP A 337 -14.74 14.79 5.02
N GLN A 338 -14.42 14.28 3.84
CA GLN A 338 -14.12 15.10 2.68
C GLN A 338 -14.69 14.51 1.38
N ILE A 339 -15.16 15.38 0.51
CA ILE A 339 -15.53 15.07 -0.87
C ILE A 339 -14.74 16.04 -1.77
N GLY A 340 -13.93 15.49 -2.67
CA GLY A 340 -13.21 16.24 -3.70
C GLY A 340 -13.92 16.16 -5.04
N ALA A 341 -13.98 17.28 -5.77
CA ALA A 341 -14.50 17.31 -7.13
C ALA A 341 -13.59 18.16 -8.03
N TYR A 342 -13.00 17.53 -9.04
CA TYR A 342 -12.22 18.19 -10.08
C TYR A 342 -13.03 18.36 -11.36
N ASP A 343 -13.03 19.56 -11.94
CA ASP A 343 -13.63 19.86 -13.25
C ASP A 343 -12.55 20.02 -14.33
N PRO A 344 -12.32 18.99 -15.17
CA PRO A 344 -11.35 19.07 -16.26
C PRO A 344 -11.68 20.13 -17.32
N ALA A 345 -12.94 20.59 -17.39
CA ALA A 345 -13.35 21.59 -18.37
C ALA A 345 -12.90 23.02 -17.97
N THR A 346 -12.70 23.28 -16.68
CA THR A 346 -12.28 24.58 -16.14
C THR A 346 -10.93 24.53 -15.42
N ASP A 347 -10.39 23.32 -15.20
CA ASP A 347 -9.21 23.06 -14.38
C ASP A 347 -9.38 23.53 -12.92
N GLU A 348 -10.60 23.47 -12.41
CA GLU A 348 -10.93 23.88 -11.05
C GLU A 348 -11.19 22.66 -10.17
N TYR A 349 -10.61 22.67 -8.97
CA TYR A 349 -10.90 21.71 -7.91
C TYR A 349 -11.74 22.37 -6.82
N ARG A 350 -12.65 21.59 -6.22
CA ARG A 350 -13.46 22.00 -5.08
C ARG A 350 -13.50 20.90 -4.04
N ALA A 351 -13.08 21.23 -2.82
CA ALA A 351 -13.21 20.38 -1.66
C ALA A 351 -14.44 20.77 -0.81
N PHE A 352 -15.09 19.77 -0.23
CA PHE A 352 -16.11 19.90 0.80
C PHE A 352 -15.61 19.12 2.02
N VAL A 353 -15.33 19.79 3.14
CA VAL A 353 -14.56 19.20 4.25
C VAL A 353 -15.24 19.47 5.59
N GLU A 354 -15.31 18.45 6.45
CA GLU A 354 -15.72 18.55 7.85
C GLU A 354 -14.50 18.86 8.73
N ARG A 355 -14.30 20.14 9.06
CA ARG A 355 -13.14 20.60 9.86
C ARG A 355 -13.45 20.80 11.34
N SER A 356 -14.72 20.74 11.77
CA SER A 356 -15.16 21.36 13.03
C SER A 356 -16.10 20.53 13.90
N ASP A 357 -17.05 19.81 13.33
CA ASP A 357 -18.02 19.00 14.07
C ASP A 357 -18.23 17.63 13.41
N PRO A 358 -17.40 16.63 13.77
CA PRO A 358 -17.50 15.29 13.20
C PRO A 358 -18.75 14.52 13.65
N THR A 359 -19.56 15.09 14.55
CA THR A 359 -20.83 14.48 14.97
C THR A 359 -21.99 14.80 14.01
N GLU A 360 -21.75 15.68 13.03
CA GLU A 360 -22.73 16.12 12.03
C GLU A 360 -22.33 15.68 10.60
N PRO A 361 -22.31 14.36 10.28
CA PRO A 361 -21.86 13.83 8.98
C PRO A 361 -22.70 14.30 7.78
N GLY A 362 -23.82 14.99 8.00
CA GLY A 362 -24.69 15.53 6.96
C GLY A 362 -24.18 16.81 6.28
N ALA A 363 -23.36 17.62 6.97
CA ALA A 363 -23.01 18.96 6.51
C ALA A 363 -22.18 18.95 5.22
N VAL A 364 -21.18 18.07 5.13
CA VAL A 364 -20.35 17.89 3.93
C VAL A 364 -21.20 17.45 2.74
N LEU A 365 -22.08 16.48 2.94
CA LEU A 365 -22.98 15.95 1.92
C LEU A 365 -23.94 17.03 1.41
N GLU A 366 -24.51 17.82 2.33
CA GLU A 366 -25.44 18.91 2.00
C GLU A 366 -24.75 19.97 1.12
N SER A 367 -23.55 20.39 1.53
CA SER A 367 -22.75 21.38 0.79
C SER A 367 -22.36 20.88 -0.60
N PHE A 368 -21.92 19.62 -0.71
CA PHE A 368 -21.61 18.98 -1.98
C PHE A 368 -22.83 18.92 -2.89
N CYS A 369 -23.98 18.49 -2.37
CA CYS A 369 -25.22 18.38 -3.15
C CYS A 369 -25.74 19.75 -3.61
N ASP A 370 -25.74 20.76 -2.74
CA ASP A 370 -26.14 22.13 -3.09
C ASP A 370 -25.28 22.66 -4.25
N TRP A 371 -23.98 22.41 -4.22
CA TRP A 371 -23.08 22.78 -5.31
C TRP A 371 -23.29 21.96 -6.58
N LEU A 372 -23.33 20.63 -6.47
CA LEU A 372 -23.45 19.72 -7.62
C LEU A 372 -24.74 20.02 -8.39
N PHE A 373 -25.89 20.05 -7.70
CA PHE A 373 -27.18 20.25 -8.34
C PHE A 373 -27.44 21.72 -8.70
N GLY A 374 -26.85 22.67 -7.97
CA GLY A 374 -26.99 24.10 -8.26
C GLY A 374 -26.12 24.59 -9.41
N VAL A 375 -24.89 24.07 -9.55
CA VAL A 375 -23.88 24.54 -10.52
C VAL A 375 -23.72 23.58 -11.70
N HIS A 376 -23.90 22.28 -11.47
CA HIS A 376 -23.60 21.22 -12.44
C HIS A 376 -24.76 20.22 -12.63
N PRO A 377 -26.02 20.66 -12.86
CA PRO A 377 -27.19 19.79 -12.86
C PRO A 377 -27.16 18.66 -13.91
N ASP A 378 -26.40 18.83 -15.00
CA ASP A 378 -26.31 17.87 -16.11
C ASP A 378 -24.92 17.21 -16.23
N ARG A 379 -24.03 17.37 -15.24
CA ARG A 379 -22.69 16.75 -15.29
C ARG A 379 -22.73 15.30 -14.80
N ALA A 380 -22.00 14.44 -15.51
CA ALA A 380 -21.69 13.11 -15.01
C ALA A 380 -20.57 13.19 -13.95
N LEU A 381 -20.54 12.20 -13.08
CA LEU A 381 -19.44 11.95 -12.15
C LEU A 381 -18.60 10.78 -12.67
N LEU A 382 -17.29 10.88 -12.54
CA LEU A 382 -16.31 9.83 -12.86
C LEU A 382 -15.47 9.55 -11.62
N THR A 383 -15.30 8.28 -11.29
CA THR A 383 -14.50 7.80 -10.15
C THR A 383 -13.55 6.70 -10.58
N TRP A 384 -12.58 6.38 -9.73
CA TRP A 384 -11.82 5.14 -9.80
C TRP A 384 -12.42 4.13 -8.81
N ASN A 385 -13.10 3.09 -9.30
CA ASN A 385 -13.70 2.03 -8.48
C ASN A 385 -14.90 2.48 -7.61
N GLY A 386 -15.57 3.57 -8.01
CA GLY A 386 -16.66 4.16 -7.24
C GLY A 386 -17.88 3.26 -7.04
N TRP A 387 -18.16 2.29 -7.91
CA TRP A 387 -19.27 1.35 -7.65
C TRP A 387 -19.04 0.46 -6.43
N ARG A 388 -17.77 0.18 -6.11
CA ARG A 388 -17.40 -0.64 -4.95
C ARG A 388 -17.14 0.20 -3.70
N PHE A 389 -16.90 1.51 -3.85
CA PHE A 389 -16.55 2.40 -2.76
C PHE A 389 -17.36 3.72 -2.79
N ASP A 390 -16.96 4.72 -3.57
CA ASP A 390 -17.47 6.10 -3.53
C ASP A 390 -18.98 6.19 -3.64
N TYR A 391 -19.57 5.71 -4.74
CA TYR A 391 -21.01 5.81 -5.00
C TYR A 391 -21.82 5.03 -3.97
N ARG A 392 -21.31 3.86 -3.57
CA ARG A 392 -21.94 3.01 -2.56
C ARG A 392 -22.04 3.76 -1.22
N HIS A 393 -20.95 4.40 -0.80
CA HIS A 393 -20.92 5.13 0.47
C HIS A 393 -21.70 6.44 0.37
N LEU A 394 -21.52 7.22 -0.70
CA LEU A 394 -22.31 8.43 -0.93
C LEU A 394 -23.81 8.14 -0.91
N GLU A 395 -24.31 7.15 -1.63
CA GLU A 395 -25.73 6.79 -1.63
C GLU A 395 -26.23 6.39 -0.23
N SER A 396 -25.44 5.58 0.50
CA SER A 396 -25.78 5.16 1.86
C SER A 396 -25.87 6.36 2.82
N PHE A 397 -24.93 7.29 2.72
CA PHE A 397 -24.85 8.49 3.57
C PHE A 397 -25.91 9.52 3.20
N LEU A 398 -26.16 9.76 1.91
CA LEU A 398 -27.25 10.61 1.42
C LEU A 398 -28.59 10.11 1.93
N THR A 399 -28.83 8.79 1.87
CA THR A 399 -30.06 8.16 2.37
C THR A 399 -30.29 8.43 3.85
N ARG A 400 -29.21 8.42 4.63
CA ARG A 400 -29.27 8.53 6.08
C ARG A 400 -29.35 9.97 6.58
N HIS A 401 -28.60 10.88 5.97
CA HIS A 401 -28.33 12.20 6.54
C HIS A 401 -29.00 13.34 5.77
N VAL A 402 -29.12 13.22 4.44
CA VAL A 402 -29.69 14.28 3.59
C VAL A 402 -30.64 13.71 2.52
N PRO A 403 -31.68 12.93 2.91
CA PRO A 403 -32.51 12.18 1.97
C PRO A 403 -33.27 13.06 0.95
N ARG A 404 -33.35 14.37 1.20
CA ARG A 404 -33.93 15.36 0.27
C ARG A 404 -33.25 15.42 -1.10
N TYR A 405 -32.03 14.89 -1.22
CA TYR A 405 -31.26 14.87 -2.46
C TYR A 405 -31.31 13.54 -3.24
N LEU A 406 -31.95 12.49 -2.69
CA LEU A 406 -31.89 11.16 -3.31
C LEU A 406 -32.43 11.14 -4.74
N ASP A 407 -33.59 11.75 -4.98
CA ASP A 407 -34.17 11.79 -6.32
C ASP A 407 -33.22 12.45 -7.34
N ALA A 408 -32.59 13.57 -6.95
CA ALA A 408 -31.63 14.26 -7.80
C ALA A 408 -30.33 13.45 -7.97
N TRP A 409 -29.87 12.76 -6.92
CA TRP A 409 -28.72 11.88 -6.97
C TRP A 409 -28.93 10.69 -7.90
N ASP A 410 -30.11 10.08 -7.90
CA ASP A 410 -30.45 8.94 -8.76
C ASP A 410 -30.38 9.32 -10.24
N ASP A 411 -30.75 10.55 -10.59
CA ASP A 411 -30.67 11.09 -11.94
C ASP A 411 -29.23 11.43 -12.39
N VAL A 412 -28.26 11.54 -11.47
CA VAL A 412 -26.86 11.79 -11.82
C VAL A 412 -26.27 10.58 -12.52
N ALA A 413 -25.70 10.81 -13.70
CA ALA A 413 -24.92 9.81 -14.40
C ALA A 413 -23.59 9.53 -13.66
N LYS A 414 -23.42 8.29 -13.20
CA LYS A 414 -22.25 7.80 -12.46
C LYS A 414 -21.43 6.89 -13.36
N LEU A 415 -20.12 7.12 -13.41
CA LEU A 415 -19.19 6.44 -14.30
C LEU A 415 -18.00 5.94 -13.49
N ASP A 416 -17.53 4.73 -13.81
CA ASP A 416 -16.43 4.10 -13.08
C ASP A 416 -15.35 3.67 -14.08
N LEU A 417 -14.21 4.36 -14.03
CA LEU A 417 -13.11 4.12 -14.96
C LEU A 417 -12.42 2.77 -14.68
N TYR A 418 -12.28 2.39 -13.42
CA TYR A 418 -11.73 1.10 -13.02
C TYR A 418 -12.66 -0.04 -13.45
N GLY A 419 -13.96 0.14 -13.24
CA GLY A 419 -15.00 -0.78 -13.70
C GLY A 419 -14.88 -1.05 -15.19
N TRP A 420 -14.85 0.02 -15.99
CA TRP A 420 -14.71 -0.07 -17.43
C TRP A 420 -13.38 -0.70 -17.87
N ALA A 421 -12.24 -0.26 -17.32
CA ALA A 421 -10.93 -0.70 -17.77
C ALA A 421 -10.62 -2.15 -17.36
N VAL A 422 -10.78 -2.44 -16.06
CA VAL A 422 -10.29 -3.66 -15.42
C VAL A 422 -11.39 -4.69 -15.25
N THR A 423 -12.55 -4.30 -14.71
CA THR A 423 -13.63 -5.27 -14.41
C THR A 423 -14.29 -5.78 -15.69
N ASP A 424 -14.52 -4.89 -16.65
CA ASP A 424 -15.10 -5.24 -17.96
C ASP A 424 -14.04 -5.65 -19.00
N GLU A 425 -12.76 -5.75 -18.59
CA GLU A 425 -11.61 -6.14 -19.41
C GLU A 425 -11.45 -5.32 -20.72
N ASN A 426 -11.84 -4.03 -20.72
CA ASN A 426 -11.71 -3.17 -21.90
C ASN A 426 -10.29 -2.63 -22.10
N ALA A 427 -9.42 -2.67 -21.08
CA ALA A 427 -8.04 -2.21 -21.18
C ALA A 427 -7.07 -3.05 -20.33
N VAL A 428 -5.78 -2.94 -20.67
CA VAL A 428 -4.66 -3.37 -19.82
C VAL A 428 -3.85 -2.15 -19.45
N LEU A 429 -3.50 -2.05 -18.17
CA LEU A 429 -2.85 -0.89 -17.56
C LEU A 429 -1.41 -1.23 -17.15
N PRO A 430 -0.50 -0.24 -17.13
CA PRO A 430 0.94 -0.47 -16.88
C PRO A 430 1.35 -0.50 -15.41
N GLY A 431 0.42 -0.24 -14.48
CA GLY A 431 0.69 -0.26 -13.05
C GLY A 431 1.11 -1.65 -12.55
N ARG A 432 1.92 -1.68 -11.48
CA ARG A 432 2.27 -2.96 -10.81
C ARG A 432 1.02 -3.61 -10.23
N THR A 433 0.15 -2.83 -9.62
CA THR A 433 -1.24 -3.21 -9.38
C THR A 433 -2.17 -2.31 -10.20
N ASN A 434 -3.49 -2.56 -10.10
CA ASN A 434 -4.50 -1.65 -10.65
C ASN A 434 -4.99 -0.62 -9.61
N ALA A 435 -4.22 -0.33 -8.57
CA ALA A 435 -4.44 0.86 -7.75
C ALA A 435 -4.26 2.12 -8.61
N LEU A 436 -4.97 3.20 -8.27
CA LEU A 436 -4.91 4.45 -9.05
C LEU A 436 -3.49 5.02 -9.09
N GLU A 437 -2.83 5.08 -7.93
CA GLU A 437 -1.45 5.56 -7.77
C GLU A 437 -0.47 4.75 -8.63
N ASP A 438 -0.52 3.42 -8.58
CA ASP A 438 0.36 2.56 -9.37
C ASP A 438 0.17 2.77 -10.87
N VAL A 439 -1.08 2.89 -11.31
CA VAL A 439 -1.41 3.08 -12.73
C VAL A 439 -1.01 4.47 -13.20
N SER A 440 -1.35 5.52 -12.46
CA SER A 440 -1.05 6.90 -12.82
C SER A 440 0.47 7.14 -12.84
N ALA A 441 1.20 6.66 -11.83
CA ALA A 441 2.66 6.75 -11.77
C ALA A 441 3.33 6.00 -12.93
N ALA A 442 2.87 4.79 -13.26
CA ALA A 442 3.40 4.04 -14.40
C ALA A 442 3.13 4.73 -15.76
N LEU A 443 2.07 5.53 -15.85
CA LEU A 443 1.75 6.36 -17.01
C LEU A 443 2.53 7.68 -17.04
N GLY A 444 3.31 8.00 -16.01
CA GLY A 444 4.11 9.21 -15.91
C GLY A 444 3.38 10.41 -15.29
N TYR A 445 2.31 10.18 -14.54
CA TYR A 445 1.70 11.22 -13.70
C TYR A 445 2.66 11.59 -12.56
N GLU A 446 2.92 12.89 -12.41
CA GLU A 446 3.67 13.44 -11.27
C GLU A 446 2.68 13.91 -10.21
N GLY A 447 2.43 13.06 -9.22
CA GLY A 447 1.51 13.39 -8.12
C GLY A 447 2.03 14.49 -7.20
N ALA A 448 1.17 14.97 -6.32
CA ALA A 448 1.42 16.09 -5.41
C ALA A 448 2.44 15.80 -4.29
N ALA A 449 2.96 14.56 -4.23
CA ALA A 449 3.97 14.11 -3.27
C ALA A 449 3.58 14.37 -1.79
N THR A 450 2.30 14.20 -1.47
CA THR A 450 1.78 14.39 -0.10
C THR A 450 2.31 13.33 0.87
N GLY A 451 2.78 12.18 0.37
CA GLY A 451 3.20 11.04 1.19
C GLY A 451 2.07 10.49 2.05
N LEU A 452 0.83 10.61 1.56
CA LEU A 452 -0.37 10.04 2.18
C LEU A 452 -0.90 8.90 1.32
N ASP A 453 -1.38 7.85 1.98
CA ASP A 453 -2.27 6.85 1.42
C ASP A 453 -3.63 6.88 2.16
N GLY A 454 -4.65 6.22 1.61
CA GLY A 454 -5.99 6.18 2.22
C GLY A 454 -6.00 5.63 3.66
N ALA A 455 -5.09 4.73 4.03
CA ALA A 455 -5.01 4.20 5.39
C ALA A 455 -4.37 5.20 6.36
N GLN A 456 -3.35 5.94 5.94
CA GLN A 456 -2.73 7.03 6.69
C GLN A 456 -3.73 8.17 6.89
N THR A 457 -4.45 8.55 5.83
CA THR A 457 -5.52 9.54 5.82
C THR A 457 -6.63 9.18 6.81
N ALA A 458 -7.14 7.94 6.77
CA ALA A 458 -8.14 7.45 7.72
C ALA A 458 -7.64 7.44 9.18
N ARG A 459 -6.40 6.96 9.42
CA ARG A 459 -5.80 6.96 10.77
C ARG A 459 -5.61 8.36 11.32
N ALA A 460 -5.17 9.30 10.48
CA ALA A 460 -4.96 10.69 10.87
C ALA A 460 -6.29 11.35 11.25
N TYR A 461 -7.35 11.10 10.48
CA TYR A 461 -8.70 11.58 10.82
C TYR A 461 -9.23 10.93 12.10
N GLN A 462 -9.16 9.60 12.25
CA GLN A 462 -9.57 8.92 13.49
C GLN A 462 -8.82 9.45 14.73
N ARG A 463 -7.54 9.82 14.58
CA ARG A 463 -6.76 10.47 15.64
C ARG A 463 -7.37 11.82 15.99
N PHE A 464 -7.62 12.68 15.00
CA PHE A 464 -8.29 13.97 15.20
C PHE A 464 -9.60 13.80 15.98
N ILE A 465 -10.45 12.85 15.60
CA ILE A 465 -11.71 12.55 16.32
C ILE A 465 -11.48 12.19 17.79
N ARG A 466 -10.51 11.32 18.05
CA ARG A 466 -10.27 10.78 19.39
C ARG A 466 -9.59 11.77 20.33
N THR A 467 -8.63 12.54 19.83
CA THR A 467 -7.73 13.36 20.66
C THR A 467 -7.98 14.86 20.52
N GLY A 468 -8.63 15.30 19.46
CA GLY A 468 -8.73 16.71 19.08
C GLY A 468 -7.44 17.28 18.49
N THR A 469 -6.42 16.45 18.23
CA THR A 469 -5.18 16.88 17.57
C THR A 469 -5.50 17.29 16.14
N GLU A 470 -5.19 18.53 15.78
CA GLU A 470 -5.51 19.10 14.47
C GLU A 470 -4.90 18.28 13.33
N LEU A 471 -5.68 18.10 12.27
CA LEU A 471 -5.24 17.45 11.04
C LEU A 471 -4.47 18.46 10.18
N GLU A 472 -3.47 18.03 9.42
CA GLU A 472 -2.87 18.83 8.35
C GLU A 472 -3.86 18.97 7.18
N TRP A 473 -4.92 19.77 7.36
CA TRP A 473 -6.05 19.85 6.42
C TRP A 473 -5.62 20.10 4.99
N ASP A 474 -4.74 21.07 4.75
CA ASP A 474 -4.27 21.43 3.41
C ASP A 474 -3.55 20.24 2.72
N ARG A 475 -2.81 19.43 3.48
CA ARG A 475 -2.10 18.25 2.96
C ARG A 475 -3.07 17.15 2.52
N HIS A 476 -4.14 16.94 3.30
CA HIS A 476 -5.18 15.95 2.97
C HIS A 476 -6.10 16.43 1.86
N GLU A 477 -6.40 17.73 1.80
CA GLU A 477 -7.12 18.33 0.69
C GLU A 477 -6.36 18.21 -0.64
N THR A 478 -5.04 18.42 -0.58
CA THR A 478 -4.14 18.20 -1.73
C THR A 478 -4.09 16.75 -2.15
N TYR A 479 -4.14 15.79 -1.21
CA TYR A 479 -4.15 14.36 -1.52
C TYR A 479 -5.40 13.96 -2.33
N CYS A 480 -6.59 14.34 -1.88
CA CYS A 480 -7.84 14.05 -2.59
C CYS A 480 -7.95 14.79 -3.95
N GLU A 481 -7.40 16.02 -4.03
CA GLU A 481 -7.29 16.73 -5.31
C GLU A 481 -6.41 15.94 -6.29
N ASP A 482 -5.27 15.43 -5.81
CA ASP A 482 -4.33 14.64 -6.60
C ASP A 482 -4.97 13.36 -7.12
N ASP A 483 -5.74 12.66 -6.29
CA ASP A 483 -6.50 11.47 -6.72
C ASP A 483 -7.53 11.81 -7.80
N CYS A 484 -8.31 12.90 -7.63
CA CYS A 484 -9.23 13.36 -8.66
C CYS A 484 -8.54 13.68 -10.00
N ARG A 485 -7.37 14.32 -9.94
CA ARG A 485 -6.56 14.68 -11.12
C ARG A 485 -5.91 13.44 -11.75
N ALA A 486 -5.44 12.49 -10.95
CA ALA A 486 -4.90 11.22 -11.40
C ALA A 486 -5.94 10.41 -12.18
N VAL A 487 -7.21 10.36 -11.72
CA VAL A 487 -8.31 9.73 -12.48
C VAL A 487 -8.45 10.34 -13.86
N TRP A 488 -8.45 11.67 -13.94
CA TRP A 488 -8.54 12.36 -15.24
C TRP A 488 -7.32 12.07 -16.13
N TYR A 489 -6.12 12.06 -15.56
CA TYR A 489 -4.91 11.74 -16.30
C TYR A 489 -4.98 10.32 -16.92
N VAL A 490 -5.38 9.31 -16.14
CA VAL A 490 -5.56 7.94 -16.65
C VAL A 490 -6.62 7.90 -17.76
N TYR A 491 -7.70 8.67 -17.61
CA TYR A 491 -8.74 8.79 -18.64
C TYR A 491 -8.17 9.32 -19.97
N GLU A 492 -7.36 10.37 -19.95
CA GLU A 492 -6.73 10.95 -21.14
C GLU A 492 -5.74 9.97 -21.81
N GLN A 493 -4.96 9.23 -21.00
CA GLN A 493 -4.05 8.20 -21.51
C GLN A 493 -4.82 7.07 -22.22
N LEU A 494 -5.93 6.61 -21.64
CA LEU A 494 -6.79 5.61 -22.27
C LEU A 494 -7.47 6.13 -23.55
N GLN A 495 -7.79 7.41 -23.63
CA GLN A 495 -8.39 8.01 -24.82
C GLN A 495 -7.47 7.95 -26.03
N THR A 496 -6.17 8.12 -25.81
CA THR A 496 -5.15 8.11 -26.87
C THR A 496 -4.47 6.74 -27.07
N ALA A 497 -4.75 5.78 -26.18
CA ALA A 497 -4.18 4.43 -26.21
C ALA A 497 -4.48 3.67 -27.50
N GLU A 498 -3.51 2.84 -27.91
CA GLU A 498 -3.68 1.96 -29.07
C GLU A 498 -4.83 0.97 -28.84
N LYS A 499 -5.71 0.85 -29.84
CA LYS A 499 -6.76 -0.16 -29.88
C LYS A 499 -6.21 -1.46 -30.44
N SER A 500 -6.49 -2.58 -29.79
CA SER A 500 -6.13 -3.89 -30.32
C SER A 500 -6.84 -4.12 -31.65
N THR A 501 -6.07 -4.34 -32.72
CA THR A 501 -6.61 -4.72 -34.04
C THR A 501 -7.44 -6.01 -33.93
N ALA A 502 -8.63 -6.00 -34.52
CA ALA A 502 -9.67 -7.04 -34.41
C ALA A 502 -9.26 -8.47 -34.83
N GLU A 503 -8.06 -8.68 -35.40
CA GLU A 503 -7.54 -10.01 -35.80
C GLU A 503 -7.36 -10.98 -34.61
N SER A 504 -7.42 -10.50 -33.37
CA SER A 504 -7.36 -11.34 -32.15
C SER A 504 -8.71 -11.83 -31.62
N ARG A 505 -9.86 -11.42 -32.19
CA ARG A 505 -11.22 -11.70 -31.62
C ARG A 505 -12.19 -12.47 -32.52
N THR A 506 -11.74 -13.27 -33.49
CA THR A 506 -12.69 -14.12 -34.24
C THR A 506 -13.08 -15.39 -33.46
N ALA A 507 -14.12 -15.28 -32.62
CA ALA A 507 -15.26 -16.22 -32.59
C ALA A 507 -16.38 -15.66 -31.68
N PRO A 508 -17.64 -15.56 -32.15
CA PRO A 508 -18.79 -15.33 -31.28
C PRO A 508 -19.05 -16.57 -30.42
N LEU A 509 -19.43 -16.36 -29.16
CA LEU A 509 -20.06 -17.39 -28.34
C LEU A 509 -21.43 -17.72 -28.96
N ASP A 510 -21.57 -18.94 -29.48
CA ASP A 510 -22.83 -19.46 -30.00
C ASP A 510 -23.86 -19.55 -28.87
N GLU A 511 -24.95 -18.79 -28.99
CA GLU A 511 -26.21 -19.05 -28.34
C GLU A 511 -26.80 -20.38 -28.83
N ARG A 512 -27.01 -21.35 -27.91
CA ARG A 512 -28.17 -22.28 -27.90
C ARG A 512 -28.10 -23.27 -26.73
N MET A 513 -29.00 -23.10 -25.75
CA MET A 513 -30.08 -24.04 -25.36
C MET A 513 -30.48 -23.95 -23.88
N SER A 514 -31.61 -23.27 -23.67
CA SER A 514 -32.77 -23.63 -22.84
C SER A 514 -32.70 -24.81 -21.85
N THR A 515 -33.06 -24.47 -20.60
CA THR A 515 -33.96 -25.17 -19.65
C THR A 515 -33.55 -26.51 -19.03
N SER A 516 -33.25 -26.49 -17.73
CA SER A 516 -33.91 -27.36 -16.74
C SER A 516 -33.70 -26.86 -15.31
N ASP A 517 -34.79 -26.81 -14.55
CA ASP A 517 -34.90 -26.46 -13.13
C ASP A 517 -34.16 -27.41 -12.17
N SER A 518 -33.86 -26.84 -10.99
CA SER A 518 -33.73 -27.45 -9.65
C SER A 518 -32.34 -27.83 -9.10
N PRO A 519 -32.16 -27.74 -7.75
CA PRO A 519 -31.10 -26.94 -7.14
C PRO A 519 -29.97 -27.79 -6.57
N THR A 520 -28.74 -27.27 -6.60
CA THR A 520 -27.65 -27.82 -5.80
C THR A 520 -26.79 -26.72 -5.21
N THR A 521 -26.77 -26.73 -3.88
CA THR A 521 -25.93 -25.99 -2.95
C THR A 521 -24.46 -25.94 -3.39
N GLY A 522 -23.97 -24.75 -3.71
CA GLY A 522 -22.56 -24.43 -3.95
C GLY A 522 -22.13 -23.33 -2.99
N SER A 523 -21.21 -23.69 -2.09
CA SER A 523 -20.66 -22.88 -1.01
C SER A 523 -20.29 -21.46 -1.43
N GLN A 524 -20.98 -20.51 -0.81
CA GLN A 524 -20.69 -19.09 -0.71
C GLN A 524 -19.34 -18.91 0.00
N THR A 525 -18.31 -18.41 -0.68
CA THR A 525 -17.13 -17.83 -0.03
C THR A 525 -17.25 -16.32 -0.13
N GLY A 526 -17.82 -15.73 0.92
CA GLY A 526 -17.83 -14.28 1.12
C GLY A 526 -16.41 -13.79 1.36
N LEU A 527 -15.99 -12.82 0.55
CA LEU A 527 -14.85 -11.95 0.81
C LEU A 527 -15.39 -10.77 1.60
N GLY A 528 -15.27 -10.87 2.92
CA GLY A 528 -15.30 -9.74 3.85
C GLY A 528 -13.90 -9.59 4.44
N ASP A 529 -13.56 -8.34 4.70
CA ASP A 529 -12.38 -7.85 5.44
C ASP A 529 -11.06 -7.80 4.66
N PHE A 530 -10.86 -6.68 3.97
CA PHE A 530 -9.61 -5.91 3.97
C PHE A 530 -9.95 -4.48 4.36
#